data_AF-A0A8S9MD95-F1
#
_entry.id   AF-A0A8S9MD95-F1
#
_cell.length_a   1.000
_cell.length_b   1.000
_cell.length_c   1.000
_cell.angle_alpha   90.00
_cell.angle_beta   90.00
_cell.angle_gamma   90.00
#
_symmetry.space_group_name_H-M   'P 1'
#
loop_
_entity.id
_entity.type
_entity.pdbx_description
1 polymer ?
#
loop_
_entity_poly.entity_id
_entity_poly.type
_entity_poly.pdbx_seq_one_letter_code
_entity_poly.pdbx_strand_id
1 'polypeptide(L)'
;MLNAIKNGSDTRGYFFWSVIDLYELLAGYKLSYGLYYVNFSDPGLKRSPKLSASWYTGFLNGTIDVAHQATTQQQSLFPGSSSL
;
A
#
# COMPACT_ATOMS: atom_id res chain seq x y z
N MET A 1 2.76 -0.10 -12.18
CA MET A 1 4.16 0.34 -12.33
C MET A 1 5.02 -0.69 -13.04
N LEU A 2 5.17 -1.91 -12.51
CA LEU A 2 6.07 -2.92 -13.11
C LEU A 2 5.80 -3.19 -14.61
N ASN A 3 4.52 -3.28 -15.00
CA ASN A 3 4.17 -3.46 -16.41
C ASN A 3 4.51 -2.24 -17.29
N ALA A 4 4.42 -1.01 -16.75
CA ALA A 4 4.78 0.19 -17.50
C ALA A 4 6.29 0.24 -17.79
N ILE A 5 7.12 -0.14 -16.80
CA ILE A 5 8.58 -0.27 -16.97
C ILE A 5 8.89 -1.37 -18.00
N LYS A 6 8.25 -2.55 -17.89
CA LYS A 6 8.41 -3.64 -18.86
C LYS A 6 8.04 -3.23 -20.29
N ASN A 7 7.09 -2.30 -20.44
CA ASN A 7 6.65 -1.76 -21.71
C ASN A 7 7.53 -0.58 -22.22
N GLY A 8 8.68 -0.32 -21.59
CA GLY A 8 9.66 0.66 -22.06
C GLY A 8 9.50 2.08 -21.50
N SER A 9 8.64 2.29 -20.49
CA SER A 9 8.55 3.59 -19.81
C SER A 9 9.78 3.85 -18.94
N ASP A 10 10.42 5.02 -19.10
CA ASP A 10 11.48 5.52 -18.22
C ASP A 10 10.88 5.99 -16.88
N THR A 11 10.55 5.04 -16.01
CA THR A 11 10.07 5.31 -14.65
C THR A 11 11.22 5.11 -13.66
N ARG A 12 11.66 6.20 -13.02
CA ARG A 12 12.80 6.19 -12.09
C ARG A 12 12.42 6.14 -10.61
N GLY A 13 11.13 6.27 -10.29
CA GLY A 13 10.68 6.32 -8.90
C GLY A 13 9.18 6.14 -8.75
N TYR A 14 8.79 5.90 -7.50
CA TYR A 14 7.40 5.79 -7.07
C TYR A 14 7.23 6.57 -5.77
N PHE A 15 6.23 7.45 -5.75
CA PHE A 15 5.90 8.26 -4.59
C PHE A 15 4.49 7.90 -4.12
N PHE A 16 4.37 7.54 -2.85
CA PHE A 16 3.10 7.19 -2.24
C PHE A 16 2.34 8.45 -1.81
N TRP A 17 1.08 8.57 -2.23
CA TRP A 17 0.15 9.54 -1.68
C TRP A 17 -0.67 8.86 -0.57
N SER A 18 -0.47 9.16 0.70
CA SER A 18 0.42 10.16 1.29
C SER A 18 1.12 9.59 2.53
N VAL A 19 2.12 10.30 3.08
CA VAL A 19 2.75 9.85 4.34
C VAL A 19 1.75 9.94 5.50
N ILE A 20 1.00 11.03 5.60
CA ILE A 20 0.01 11.27 6.68
C ILE A 20 -1.37 11.55 6.10
N ASP A 21 -2.42 11.28 6.87
CA ASP A 21 -3.76 11.78 6.53
C ASP A 21 -3.76 13.31 6.45
N LEU A 22 -4.51 13.81 5.47
CA LEU A 22 -4.59 15.23 5.13
C LEU A 22 -6.01 15.59 4.73
N TYR A 23 -6.25 16.88 4.49
CA TYR A 23 -7.52 17.35 3.97
C TYR A 23 -7.67 16.96 2.50
N GLU A 24 -8.68 16.16 2.20
CA GLU A 24 -8.98 15.75 0.83
C GLU A 24 -10.00 16.69 0.20
N LEU A 25 -9.69 17.23 -0.98
CA LEU A 25 -10.45 18.32 -1.59
C LEU A 25 -11.95 18.00 -1.75
N LEU A 26 -12.27 16.75 -2.06
CA LEU A 26 -13.65 16.32 -2.32
C LEU A 26 -14.34 15.68 -1.11
N ALA A 27 -13.58 15.28 -0.09
CA ALA A 27 -14.09 14.47 1.03
C ALA A 27 -13.85 15.10 2.41
N GLY A 28 -13.11 16.20 2.47
CA GLY A 28 -12.60 16.79 3.70
C GLY A 28 -11.77 15.80 4.51
N TYR A 29 -11.96 15.80 5.83
CA TYR A 29 -11.26 14.90 6.76
C TYR A 29 -11.94 13.55 6.96
N LYS A 30 -12.94 13.21 6.13
CA LYS A 30 -13.72 11.97 6.31
C LYS A 30 -12.98 10.74 5.77
N LEU A 31 -12.04 10.94 4.85
CA LEU A 31 -11.27 9.88 4.22
C LEU A 31 -9.80 9.95 4.66
N SER A 32 -9.18 8.78 4.70
CA SER A 32 -7.93 8.54 5.41
C SER A 32 -7.01 7.71 4.53
N TYR A 33 -6.24 8.38 3.67
CA TYR A 33 -5.38 7.76 2.66
C TYR A 33 -3.91 7.61 3.08
N GLY A 34 -3.48 8.32 4.12
CA GLY A 34 -2.08 8.34 4.52
C GLY A 34 -1.60 7.02 5.11
N LEU A 35 -0.29 6.80 5.13
CA LEU A 35 0.32 5.70 5.88
C LEU A 35 0.12 5.86 7.40
N TYR A 36 0.02 7.11 7.87
CA TYR A 36 -0.25 7.45 9.26
C TYR A 36 -1.62 8.10 9.39
N TYR A 37 -2.45 7.55 10.27
CA TYR A 37 -3.70 8.17 10.67
C TYR A 37 -3.44 9.42 11.50
N VAL A 38 -4.19 10.49 11.25
CA VAL A 38 -4.16 11.73 12.04
C VAL A 38 -5.48 11.90 12.77
N ASN A 39 -5.44 12.03 14.09
CA ASN A 39 -6.63 12.40 14.86
C ASN A 39 -6.86 13.92 14.79
N PHE A 40 -7.73 14.36 13.88
CA PHE A 40 -8.07 15.78 13.71
C PHE A 40 -8.95 16.35 14.83
N SER A 41 -9.54 15.51 15.68
CA SER A 41 -10.30 15.97 16.85
C SER A 41 -9.41 16.27 18.06
N ASP A 42 -8.16 15.79 18.04
CA ASP A 42 -7.16 16.04 19.09
C ASP A 42 -6.40 17.34 18.78
N PRO A 43 -6.35 18.33 19.69
CA PRO A 43 -5.53 19.54 19.52
C PRO A 43 -4.04 19.24 19.28
N GLY A 44 -3.53 18.12 19.80
CA GLY A 44 -2.17 17.66 19.57
C GLY A 44 -1.93 17.01 18.21
N LEU A 45 -3.00 16.79 17.42
CA LEU A 45 -2.97 16.15 16.10
C LEU A 45 -2.17 14.85 16.10
N LYS A 46 -2.45 13.96 17.05
CA LYS A 46 -1.67 12.72 17.21
C LYS A 46 -1.67 11.90 15.92
N ARG A 47 -0.48 11.39 15.55
CA ARG A 47 -0.28 10.50 14.40
C ARG A 47 -0.05 9.06 14.85
N SER A 48 -0.75 8.12 14.20
CA SER A 48 -0.65 6.68 14.50
C SER A 48 -0.35 5.91 13.21
N PRO A 49 0.67 5.02 13.19
CA PRO A 49 0.98 4.23 12.00
C PRO A 49 -0.17 3.27 11.68
N LYS A 50 -0.57 3.19 10.40
CA LYS A 50 -1.48 2.15 9.90
C LYS A 50 -0.69 0.90 9.49
N LEU A 51 -1.37 -0.22 9.28
CA LEU A 51 -0.75 -1.45 8.77
C LEU A 51 0.01 -1.23 7.46
N SER A 52 -0.49 -0.32 6.61
CA SER A 52 0.17 0.08 5.37
C SER A 52 1.55 0.72 5.61
N ALA A 53 1.77 1.42 6.73
CA ALA A 53 3.08 1.98 7.06
C ALA A 53 4.12 0.87 7.30
N SER A 54 3.76 -0.16 8.05
CA SER A 54 4.61 -1.33 8.28
C SER A 54 4.86 -2.10 6.99
N TRP A 55 3.81 -2.31 6.19
CA TRP A 55 3.96 -2.94 4.88
C TRP A 55 4.89 -2.15 3.97
N TYR A 56 4.70 -0.83 3.86
CA TYR A 56 5.51 0.03 3.00
C TYR A 56 6.97 0.06 3.46
N THR A 57 7.22 0.04 4.77
CA THR A 57 8.57 -0.10 5.33
C THR A 57 9.22 -1.42 4.92
N GLY A 58 8.49 -2.53 5.03
CA GLY A 58 9.00 -3.84 4.58
C GLY A 58 9.22 -3.91 3.07
N PHE A 59 8.34 -3.29 2.28
CA PHE A 59 8.50 -3.15 0.82
C PHE A 59 9.78 -2.38 0.47
N LEU A 60 10.03 -1.23 1.10
CA LEU A 60 11.25 -0.44 0.87
C LEU A 60 12.52 -1.15 1.33
N ASN A 61 12.45 -1.91 2.42
CA ASN A 61 13.58 -2.68 2.93
C ASN A 61 13.81 -4.00 2.16
N GLY A 62 12.96 -4.34 1.19
CA GLY A 62 13.04 -5.60 0.45
C GLY A 62 12.74 -6.84 1.31
N THR A 63 12.14 -6.68 2.49
CA THR A 63 11.82 -7.78 3.40
C THR A 63 10.45 -8.42 3.12
N ILE A 64 9.66 -7.82 2.22
CA ILE A 64 8.38 -8.38 1.77
C ILE A 64 8.58 -9.02 0.39
N ASP A 65 8.43 -10.34 0.35
CA ASP A 65 8.40 -11.09 -0.91
C ASP A 65 6.98 -11.11 -1.49
N VAL A 66 6.72 -10.15 -2.39
CA VAL A 66 5.42 -10.00 -3.07
C VAL A 66 5.15 -11.17 -4.02
N ALA A 67 6.19 -11.86 -4.52
CA ALA A 67 6.04 -12.97 -5.45
C ALA A 67 5.39 -14.19 -4.78
N HIS A 68 5.76 -14.48 -3.53
CA HIS A 68 5.24 -15.64 -2.80
C HIS A 68 3.75 -15.48 -2.42
N GLN A 69 3.29 -14.26 -2.10
CA GLN A 69 1.92 -14.01 -1.67
C GLN A 69 0.89 -14.04 -2.83
N ALA A 70 1.33 -13.72 -4.06
CA ALA A 70 0.47 -13.82 -5.24
C ALA A 70 0.14 -15.29 -5.57
N THR A 71 1.11 -16.20 -5.40
CA THR A 71 0.91 -17.64 -5.60
C THR A 71 -0.03 -18.25 -4.56
N THR A 72 0.05 -17.81 -3.29
CA THR A 72 -0.80 -18.33 -2.21
C THR A 72 -2.28 -17.90 -2.36
N GLN A 73 -2.56 -16.68 -2.83
CA GLN A 73 -3.96 -16.24 -3.03
C GLN A 73 -4.63 -16.86 -4.26
N GLN A 74 -3.87 -17.22 -5.31
CA GLN A 74 -4.41 -17.95 -6.46
C GLN A 74 -4.77 -19.41 -6.12
N GLN A 75 -3.99 -20.07 -5.26
CA GLN A 75 -4.26 -21.46 -4.84
C GLN A 75 -5.48 -21.58 -3.92
N SER A 76 -5.76 -20.57 -3.09
CA SER A 76 -6.96 -20.55 -2.23
C SER A 76 -8.27 -20.29 -2.99
N LEU A 77 -8.21 -19.79 -4.23
CA LEU A 77 -9.41 -19.49 -5.04
C LEU A 77 -9.88 -20.67 -5.89
N PHE A 78 -9.02 -21.68 -6.11
CA PHE A 78 -9.34 -22.89 -6.85
C PHE A 78 -8.79 -24.12 -6.11
N PRO A 79 -9.54 -24.72 -5.17
CA PRO A 79 -9.06 -25.83 -4.35
C PRO A 79 -9.05 -27.18 -5.10
N GLY A 80 -8.85 -27.20 -6.42
CA GLY A 80 -9.03 -28.44 -7.19
C GLY A 80 -8.65 -28.41 -8.66
N SER A 81 -7.43 -28.00 -9.01
CA SER A 81 -6.83 -28.51 -10.25
C SER A 81 -5.50 -29.18 -9.94
N SER A 82 -5.60 -30.39 -9.37
CA SER A 82 -4.50 -31.34 -9.40
C SER A 82 -4.26 -31.75 -10.85
N SER A 83 -3.01 -31.61 -11.26
CA SER A 83 -2.40 -32.07 -12.50
C SER A 83 -2.84 -33.47 -12.94
N LEU A 84 -3.34 -33.58 -14.17
CA LEU A 84 -2.96 -34.54 -15.22
C LEU A 84 -3.19 -33.88 -16.59
#